data_AF-A0A1E9VPY5-F1
#
_entry.id   AF-A0A1E9VPY5-F1
#
_cell.length_a   1.000
_cell.length_b   1.000
_cell.length_c   1.000
_cell.angle_alpha   90.00
_cell.angle_beta   90.00
_cell.angle_gamma   90.00
#
_symmetry.space_group_name_H-M   'P 1'
#
loop_
_entity.id
_entity.type
_entity.pdbx_description
1 polymer ?
#
loop_
_entity_poly.entity_id
_entity_poly.type
_entity_poly.pdbx_seq_one_letter_code
_entity_poly.pdbx_strand_id
1 'polypeptide(L)'
;MSDIYFERQHGLDFESARTKAQAWLQEAENQFGLNINYIKGNNQDNASIHKAGVDAQATLTADKITFQAKLGLFAKPLKGVISSGIKEGLDNYFPQS
;
A
#
# COMPACT_ATOMS: atom_id res chain seq x y z
N MET A 1 10.73 -1.76 14.05
CA MET A 1 9.27 -2.03 14.08
C MET A 1 8.56 -0.96 13.26
N SER A 2 7.55 -1.31 12.48
CA SER A 2 6.74 -0.33 11.74
C SER A 2 5.66 0.28 12.65
N ASP A 3 5.29 1.53 12.41
CA ASP A 3 4.20 2.21 13.14
C ASP A 3 2.83 1.75 12.64
N ILE A 4 2.76 1.38 11.36
CA ILE A 4 1.57 0.85 10.69
C ILE A 4 1.94 -0.47 10.01
N TYR A 5 1.06 -1.46 10.13
CA TYR A 5 1.16 -2.73 9.42
C TYR A 5 -0.25 -3.22 9.05
N PHE A 6 -0.42 -3.60 7.79
CA PHE A 6 -1.61 -4.26 7.27
C PHE A 6 -1.19 -5.43 6.39
N GLU A 7 -1.91 -6.54 6.50
CA GLU A 7 -1.82 -7.66 5.57
C GLU A 7 -3.23 -8.04 5.13
N ARG A 8 -3.40 -8.35 3.85
CA ARG A 8 -4.66 -8.82 3.31
C ARG A 8 -4.45 -9.93 2.29
N GLN A 9 -5.10 -11.06 2.54
CA GLN A 9 -5.23 -12.17 1.60
C GLN A 9 -6.26 -11.81 0.52
N HIS A 10 -6.06 -12.28 -0.71
CA HIS A 10 -6.96 -12.11 -1.84
C HIS A 10 -7.01 -13.34 -2.73
N GLY A 11 -8.17 -13.59 -3.37
CA GLY A 11 -8.36 -14.68 -4.33
C GLY A 11 -8.08 -14.30 -5.79
N LEU A 12 -7.51 -13.12 -6.04
CA LEU A 12 -7.21 -12.64 -7.39
C LEU A 12 -6.04 -13.42 -8.01
N ASP A 13 -6.09 -13.64 -9.32
CA ASP A 13 -4.87 -14.00 -10.05
C ASP A 13 -3.85 -12.84 -9.99
N PHE A 14 -2.56 -13.19 -10.13
CA PHE A 14 -1.49 -12.24 -9.86
C PHE A 14 -1.47 -11.05 -10.84
N GLU A 15 -1.91 -11.23 -12.09
CA GLU A 15 -1.95 -10.14 -13.08
C GLU A 15 -3.09 -9.16 -12.80
N SER A 16 -4.27 -9.67 -12.43
CA SER A 16 -5.39 -8.85 -11.95
C SER A 16 -5.00 -8.10 -10.66
N ALA A 17 -4.33 -8.78 -9.73
CA ALA A 17 -3.86 -8.18 -8.48
C ALA A 17 -2.88 -7.01 -8.76
N ARG A 18 -1.96 -7.19 -9.71
CA ARG A 18 -1.04 -6.14 -10.17
C ARG A 18 -1.77 -4.93 -10.72
N THR A 19 -2.74 -5.17 -11.61
CA THR A 19 -3.51 -4.11 -12.24
C THR A 19 -4.23 -3.27 -11.19
N LYS A 20 -4.85 -3.92 -10.20
CA LYS A 20 -5.52 -3.24 -9.09
C LYS A 20 -4.53 -2.49 -8.17
N ALA A 21 -3.38 -3.09 -7.84
CA ALA A 21 -2.35 -2.42 -7.04
C ALA A 21 -1.82 -1.17 -7.73
N GLN A 22 -1.54 -1.24 -9.04
CA GLN A 22 -1.06 -0.09 -9.80
C GLN A 22 -2.11 1.02 -9.90
N ALA A 23 -3.38 0.67 -10.16
CA ALA A 23 -4.47 1.62 -10.17
C ALA A 23 -4.63 2.33 -8.82
N TRP A 24 -4.52 1.58 -7.72
CA TRP A 24 -4.59 2.17 -6.38
C TRP A 24 -3.40 3.09 -6.08
N LEU A 25 -2.17 2.68 -6.41
CA LEU A 25 -0.99 3.51 -6.20
C LEU A 25 -1.07 4.81 -7.01
N GLN A 26 -1.53 4.74 -8.26
CA GLN A 26 -1.73 5.92 -9.10
C GLN A 26 -2.79 6.87 -8.53
N GLU A 27 -3.92 6.33 -8.04
CA GLU A 27 -4.94 7.15 -7.37
C GLU A 27 -4.38 7.83 -6.12
N ALA A 28 -3.64 7.08 -5.28
CA ALA A 28 -3.03 7.62 -4.07
C ALA A 28 -1.95 8.67 -4.37
N GLU A 29 -1.14 8.46 -5.42
CA GLU A 29 -0.17 9.44 -5.90
C GLU A 29 -0.85 10.74 -6.33
N ASN A 30 -1.94 10.67 -7.10
CA ASN A 30 -2.68 11.84 -7.56
C ASN A 30 -3.39 12.57 -6.40
N GLN A 31 -4.06 11.83 -5.51
CA GLN A 31 -4.82 12.42 -4.41
C GLN A 31 -3.92 13.05 -3.34
N PHE A 32 -2.80 12.39 -3.03
CA PHE A 32 -1.97 12.77 -1.90
C PHE A 32 -0.61 13.33 -2.31
N GLY A 33 -0.25 13.38 -3.59
CA GLY A 33 1.09 13.82 -4.02
C GLY A 33 2.20 12.96 -3.41
N LEU A 34 2.03 11.64 -3.43
CA LEU A 34 3.02 10.68 -2.94
C LEU A 34 4.16 10.57 -3.95
N ASN A 35 5.36 10.24 -3.49
CA ASN A 35 6.40 9.74 -4.40
C ASN A 35 6.40 8.22 -4.34
N ILE A 36 6.07 7.56 -5.44
CA ILE A 36 5.96 6.11 -5.50
C ILE A 36 6.99 5.53 -6.48
N ASN A 37 7.78 4.58 -6.01
CA ASN A 37 8.65 3.76 -6.85
C ASN A 37 8.13 2.31 -6.86
N TYR A 38 7.64 1.84 -8.00
CA TYR A 38 7.06 0.51 -8.17
C TYR A 38 8.00 -0.41 -8.97
N ILE A 39 8.32 -1.57 -8.41
CA ILE A 39 9.19 -2.57 -9.01
C ILE A 39 8.42 -3.88 -9.17
N LYS A 40 8.24 -4.33 -10.42
CA LYS A 40 7.71 -5.65 -10.74
C LYS A 40 8.78 -6.72 -10.56
N GLY A 41 8.44 -7.82 -9.91
CA GLY A 41 9.30 -9.02 -9.84
C GLY A 41 8.63 -10.23 -10.49
N ASN A 42 9.21 -11.42 -10.36
CA ASN A 42 8.59 -12.63 -10.91
C ASN A 42 7.46 -13.16 -10.02
N ASN A 43 7.69 -13.17 -8.69
CA ASN A 43 6.77 -13.76 -7.71
C ASN A 43 6.20 -12.72 -6.73
N GLN A 44 6.75 -11.52 -6.72
CA GLN A 44 6.30 -10.42 -5.89
C GLN A 44 6.62 -9.09 -6.55
N ASP A 45 5.79 -8.10 -6.28
CA ASP A 45 6.04 -6.71 -6.63
C ASP A 45 6.23 -5.89 -5.35
N ASN A 46 7.03 -4.83 -5.44
CA ASN A 46 7.30 -3.95 -4.32
C ASN A 46 7.06 -2.49 -4.71
N ALA A 47 6.42 -1.73 -3.84
CA ALA A 47 6.28 -0.29 -3.96
C ALA A 47 6.92 0.40 -2.76
N SER A 48 7.86 1.31 -2.99
CA SER A 48 8.36 2.24 -1.98
C SER A 48 7.61 3.56 -2.11
N ILE A 49 7.03 4.04 -1.01
CA ILE A 49 6.12 5.18 -0.98
C ILE A 49 6.66 6.19 0.03
N HIS A 50 6.89 7.43 -0.40
CA HIS A 50 7.47 8.47 0.44
C HIS A 50 6.68 9.77 0.37
N LYS A 51 6.37 10.35 1.54
CA LYS A 51 5.83 11.71 1.67
C LYS A 51 6.08 12.27 3.06
N ALA A 52 6.69 13.45 3.16
CA ALA A 52 6.78 14.31 4.35
C ALA A 52 6.70 13.57 5.71
N GLY A 53 7.74 12.82 6.06
CA GLY A 53 7.79 12.10 7.34
C GLY A 53 7.03 10.77 7.37
N VAL A 54 6.62 10.25 6.21
CA VAL A 54 6.08 8.90 6.03
C VAL A 54 6.99 8.14 5.07
N ASP A 55 7.51 7.02 5.54
CA ASP A 55 8.24 6.04 4.74
C ASP A 55 7.46 4.73 4.77
N ALA A 56 6.82 4.39 3.64
CA ALA A 56 5.96 3.23 3.51
C ALA A 56 6.45 2.27 2.42
N GLN A 57 6.09 1.00 2.59
CA GLN A 57 6.36 -0.06 1.64
C GLN A 57 5.09 -0.91 1.45
N ALA A 58 4.78 -1.21 0.20
CA ALA A 58 3.79 -2.20 -0.17
C ALA A 58 4.49 -3.39 -0.84
N THR A 59 4.03 -4.61 -0.52
CA THR A 59 4.47 -5.83 -1.18
C THR A 59 3.25 -6.60 -1.64
N LEU A 60 3.17 -6.87 -2.94
CA LEU A 60 2.13 -7.68 -3.55
C LEU A 60 2.72 -9.04 -3.95
N THR A 61 2.01 -10.10 -3.64
CA THR A 61 2.34 -11.49 -4.00
C THR A 61 1.13 -12.13 -4.68
N ALA A 62 1.21 -13.42 -5.01
CA ALA A 62 0.12 -14.12 -5.69
C ALA A 62 -1.17 -14.22 -4.87
N ASP A 63 -1.09 -14.24 -3.54
CA ASP A 63 -2.21 -14.51 -2.63
C ASP A 63 -2.44 -13.39 -1.61
N LYS A 64 -1.49 -12.46 -1.44
CA LYS A 64 -1.63 -11.37 -0.48
C LYS A 64 -0.95 -10.08 -0.89
N ILE A 65 -1.44 -9.01 -0.26
CA ILE A 65 -0.83 -7.69 -0.24
C ILE A 65 -0.49 -7.28 1.20
N THR A 66 0.69 -6.71 1.40
CA THR A 66 1.18 -6.23 2.71
C THR A 66 1.56 -4.76 2.61
N PHE A 67 1.20 -3.97 3.61
CA PHE A 67 1.60 -2.58 3.77
C PHE A 67 2.27 -2.37 5.12
N GLN A 68 3.37 -1.64 5.11
CA GLN A 68 4.04 -1.21 6.32
C GLN A 68 4.50 0.23 6.19
N ALA A 69 4.41 1.01 7.26
CA ALA A 69 4.90 2.38 7.26
C ALA A 69 5.62 2.73 8.57
N LYS A 70 6.65 3.55 8.44
CA LYS A 70 7.30 4.26 9.53
C LYS A 70 6.91 5.72 9.48
N LEU A 71 6.59 6.28 10.64
CA LEU A 71 6.15 7.66 10.79
C LEU A 71 7.19 8.46 11.56
N GLY A 72 7.71 9.51 10.92
CA GLY A 72 8.47 10.56 11.56
C GLY A 72 7.64 11.30 12.61
N LEU A 73 8.31 12.06 13.48
CA LEU A 73 7.70 12.71 14.65
C LEU A 73 6.43 13.51 14.31
N PHE A 74 6.46 14.26 13.21
CA PHE A 74 5.35 15.11 12.77
C PHE A 74 4.20 14.34 12.10
N ALA A 75 4.45 13.13 11.59
CA ALA A 75 3.44 12.29 10.95
C ALA A 75 2.72 11.36 11.95
N LYS A 76 3.27 11.14 13.15
CA LYS A 76 2.68 10.25 14.17
C LYS A 76 1.21 10.56 14.52
N PRO A 77 0.79 11.84 14.70
CA PRO A 77 -0.62 12.16 14.96
C PRO A 77 -1.57 11.76 13.83
N LEU A 78 -1.07 11.69 12.58
CA LEU A 78 -1.84 11.31 11.39
C LEU A 78 -1.97 9.79 11.22
N LYS A 79 -1.40 8.98 12.12
CA LYS A 79 -1.44 7.51 12.05
C LYS A 79 -2.85 6.98 11.80
N GLY A 80 -3.85 7.51 12.50
CA GLY A 80 -5.25 7.10 12.34
C GLY A 80 -5.78 7.35 10.92
N VAL A 81 -5.54 8.55 10.38
CA VAL A 81 -5.96 8.94 9.03
C VAL A 81 -5.29 8.07 7.97
N ILE A 82 -3.97 7.87 8.08
CA ILE A 82 -3.21 7.03 7.14
C ILE A 82 -3.70 5.57 7.21
N SER A 83 -3.91 5.05 8.41
CA SER A 83 -4.40 3.68 8.61
C SER A 83 -5.79 3.48 8.01
N SER A 84 -6.70 4.46 8.17
CA SER A 84 -8.02 4.43 7.55
C SER A 84 -7.94 4.47 6.03
N GLY A 85 -7.10 5.33 5.44
CA GLY A 85 -6.92 5.39 3.99
C GLY A 85 -6.35 4.09 3.40
N ILE A 86 -5.41 3.44 4.10
CA ILE A 86 -4.91 2.11 3.71
C ILE A 86 -6.04 1.07 3.79
N LYS A 87 -6.83 1.06 4.87
CA LYS A 87 -7.94 0.12 5.04
C LYS A 87 -8.99 0.28 3.93
N GLU A 88 -9.39 1.51 3.64
CA GLU A 88 -10.36 1.82 2.59
C GLU A 88 -9.85 1.41 1.21
N GLY A 89 -8.59 1.70 0.89
CA GLY A 89 -7.97 1.23 -0.35
C GLY A 89 -7.92 -0.30 -0.43
N LEU A 90 -7.58 -0.99 0.67
CA LEU A 90 -7.66 -2.44 0.70
C LEU A 90 -9.09 -2.94 0.47
N ASP A 91 -10.11 -2.30 1.06
CA ASP A 91 -11.52 -2.70 0.89
C ASP A 91 -11.99 -2.52 -0.56
N ASN A 92 -11.54 -1.47 -1.24
CA ASN A 92 -11.92 -1.16 -2.62
C ASN A 92 -11.19 -2.01 -3.67
N TYR A 93 -9.88 -2.25 -3.49
CA TYR A 93 -9.05 -2.92 -4.49
C TYR A 93 -8.80 -4.40 -4.18
N PHE A 94 -8.87 -4.79 -2.91
CA PHE A 94 -8.66 -6.17 -2.46
C PHE A 94 -9.82 -6.60 -1.54
N PRO A 95 -11.06 -6.68 -2.05
CA PRO A 95 -12.20 -7.09 -1.23
C PRO A 95 -11.99 -8.51 -0.72
N GLN A 96 -12.34 -8.74 0.55
CA GLN A 96 -12.40 -10.09 1.12
C GLN A 96 -13.49 -10.88 0.36
N SER A 97 -13.12 -12.06 -0.14
CA SER A 97 -14.05 -12.99 -0.78
C SER A 97 -14.84 -13.79 0.24
#